data_AF-A0A6A6J544-F1
#
_entry.id   AF-A0A6A6J544-F1
#
_cell.length_a   1.000
_cell.length_b   1.000
_cell.length_c   1.000
_cell.angle_alpha   90.00
_cell.angle_beta   90.00
_cell.angle_gamma   90.00
#
_symmetry.space_group_name_H-M   'P 1'
#
loop_
_entity.id
_entity.type
_entity.pdbx_description
1 polymer ?
#
loop_
_entity_poly.entity_id
_entity_poly.type
_entity_poly.pdbx_seq_one_letter_code
_entity_poly.pdbx_strand_id
1 'polypeptide(L)'
;MPDLSEIDYSEDATVAAFRDYYRFLTMMYLDESLIQEPPEGGWPHITPDRWKGFDKTEEVFSLLRHLPYVTEKDGTMFTAPEGPFANYSEFPDCDGKLLKQQTELEFDYGDYEIPPHIIGLVMFRRHGPRFLLDTKLGVVYWFDCPGPVKYTGPEQVGPDVYDWEDYIYEDGTPLITDEKQAEWRASGGVWTIPDFFEMLKFHFRELNFVPIGSGIVTDIWIRRPAEKQSKVENIQQTYRAYVNIGKSGCRDPVYLACFPSPSFLKGSPLSLLLPTATPTGEEDMWNCALSNYSPFFNPPKPTGTLLDALNSYGDKLLETCTEFRCPYPDATKWCGFTTAVETAVLPAYTSYASSASLWWANHSALAIDLAERCPHYWYKAATDHAIDAIWLNQTIINAECFAKPSVVEPSPTGSSPVRSSTLVPSRTGTASSLPSSTGVSSASSTVLSSPSWIWRMLLPIWLVW
;
A
#
# COMPACT_ATOMS: atom_id res chain seq x y z
N MET A 1 -22.80 -8.41 8.34
CA MET A 1 -23.04 -7.18 9.09
C MET A 1 -22.63 -7.51 10.50
N PRO A 2 -21.58 -6.88 11.07
CA PRO A 2 -21.17 -7.14 12.44
C PRO A 2 -22.32 -6.81 13.39
N ASP A 3 -22.64 -7.70 14.33
CA ASP A 3 -23.62 -7.42 15.37
C ASP A 3 -22.95 -6.63 16.51
N LEU A 4 -23.61 -5.61 17.05
CA LEU A 4 -23.05 -4.79 18.12
C LEU A 4 -22.61 -5.61 19.34
N SER A 5 -23.30 -6.71 19.65
CA SER A 5 -22.95 -7.60 20.76
C SER A 5 -21.65 -8.40 20.56
N GLU A 6 -21.12 -8.42 19.34
CA GLU A 6 -19.88 -9.12 18.98
C GLU A 6 -18.67 -8.16 18.89
N ILE A 7 -18.87 -6.87 19.18
CA ILE A 7 -17.83 -5.84 19.06
C ILE A 7 -17.30 -5.48 20.43
N ASP A 8 -15.99 -5.61 20.58
CA ASP A 8 -15.26 -5.15 21.77
C ASP A 8 -14.24 -4.07 21.37
N TYR A 9 -14.06 -3.08 22.24
CA TYR A 9 -13.00 -2.11 22.09
C TYR A 9 -11.62 -2.74 22.37
N SER A 10 -10.65 -2.38 21.53
CA SER A 10 -9.24 -2.70 21.75
C SER A 10 -8.39 -1.48 21.38
N GLU A 11 -7.65 -0.95 22.35
CA GLU A 11 -6.72 0.16 22.12
C GLU A 11 -5.65 -0.21 21.09
N ASP A 12 -5.00 -1.37 21.23
CA ASP A 12 -3.98 -1.86 20.31
C ASP A 12 -4.51 -1.99 18.87
N ALA A 13 -5.69 -2.57 18.69
CA ALA A 13 -6.32 -2.70 17.38
C ALA A 13 -6.67 -1.34 16.78
N THR A 14 -7.11 -0.39 17.62
CA THR A 14 -7.41 0.99 17.22
C THR A 14 -6.14 1.68 16.74
N VAL A 15 -5.07 1.65 17.52
CA VAL A 15 -3.77 2.25 17.15
C VAL A 15 -3.23 1.62 15.86
N ALA A 16 -3.33 0.30 15.71
CA ALA A 16 -2.94 -0.40 14.50
C ALA A 16 -3.74 0.07 13.27
N ALA A 17 -5.05 0.29 13.42
CA ALA A 17 -5.90 0.76 12.34
C ALA A 17 -5.53 2.19 11.89
N PHE A 18 -5.21 3.09 12.82
CA PHE A 18 -4.70 4.43 12.49
C PHE A 18 -3.36 4.37 11.73
N ARG A 19 -2.40 3.57 12.21
CA ARG A 19 -1.10 3.39 11.53
C ARG A 19 -1.25 2.85 10.12
N ASP A 20 -2.09 1.84 9.96
CA ASP A 20 -2.36 1.23 8.66
C ASP A 20 -3.07 2.20 7.71
N TYR A 21 -3.98 3.01 8.22
CA TYR A 21 -4.61 4.08 7.45
C TYR A 21 -3.61 5.17 7.02
N TYR A 22 -2.76 5.66 7.91
CA TYR A 22 -1.76 6.65 7.53
C TYR A 22 -0.74 6.10 6.53
N ARG A 23 -0.30 4.84 6.68
CA ARG A 23 0.52 4.17 5.66
C ARG A 23 -0.19 4.10 4.31
N PHE A 24 -1.50 3.86 4.30
CA PHE A 24 -2.27 3.94 3.06
C PHE A 24 -2.27 5.36 2.47
N LEU A 25 -2.38 6.41 3.29
CA LEU A 25 -2.32 7.79 2.83
C LEU A 25 -0.93 8.19 2.29
N THR A 26 0.16 7.66 2.86
CA THR A 26 1.53 7.95 2.38
C THR A 26 1.81 7.38 1.01
N MET A 27 1.08 6.33 0.61
CA MET A 27 1.12 5.82 -0.76
C MET A 27 0.42 6.72 -1.77
N MET A 28 -0.24 7.81 -1.35
CA MET A 28 -1.00 8.70 -2.23
C MET A 28 -0.51 10.16 -2.16
N TYR A 29 -0.54 10.78 -0.99
CA TYR A 29 -0.26 12.23 -0.90
C TYR A 29 0.35 12.68 0.42
N LEU A 30 0.28 11.86 1.47
CA LEU A 30 0.79 12.22 2.78
C LEU A 30 2.30 11.98 2.82
N ASP A 31 3.07 13.00 3.21
CA ASP A 31 4.51 12.81 3.45
C ASP A 31 4.70 12.02 4.76
N GLU A 32 5.42 10.89 4.69
CA GLU A 32 5.69 10.02 5.84
C GLU A 32 6.40 10.76 6.97
N SER A 33 7.23 11.77 6.66
CA SER A 33 7.91 12.59 7.67
C SER A 33 6.97 13.45 8.52
N LEU A 34 5.72 13.62 8.09
CA LEU A 34 4.69 14.33 8.86
C LEU A 34 4.02 13.44 9.90
N ILE A 35 4.20 12.11 9.84
CA ILE A 35 3.63 11.18 10.82
C ILE A 35 4.58 11.10 12.01
N GLN A 36 4.06 11.45 13.19
CA GLN A 36 4.75 11.31 14.45
C GLN A 36 4.20 10.12 15.23
N GLU A 37 5.09 9.18 15.52
CA GLU A 37 4.80 8.03 16.39
C GLU A 37 4.93 8.43 17.87
N PRO A 38 4.05 7.92 18.75
CA PRO A 38 4.19 8.14 20.18
C PRO A 38 5.46 7.48 20.73
N PRO A 39 6.05 8.02 21.80
CA PRO A 39 7.08 7.34 22.58
C PRO A 39 6.59 5.99 23.16
N GLU A 40 7.51 5.15 23.64
CA GLU A 40 7.22 3.82 24.21
C GLU A 40 6.21 3.83 25.38
N GLY A 41 6.01 4.97 26.05
CA GLY A 41 5.00 5.17 27.10
C GLY A 41 3.85 6.10 26.71
N GLY A 42 3.67 6.38 25.42
CA GLY A 42 2.72 7.35 24.91
C GLY A 42 3.18 8.80 25.04
N TRP A 43 2.36 9.73 24.56
CA TRP A 43 2.58 11.17 24.66
C TRP A 43 2.47 11.64 26.12
N PRO A 44 3.59 11.97 26.82
CA PRO A 44 3.60 12.12 28.27
C PRO A 44 2.79 13.32 28.78
N HIS A 45 2.56 14.31 27.91
CA HIS A 45 1.83 15.53 28.24
C HIS A 45 0.31 15.40 28.05
N ILE A 46 -0.18 14.40 27.30
CA ILE A 46 -1.62 14.13 27.20
C ILE A 46 -2.06 13.43 28.50
N THR A 47 -2.68 14.19 29.41
CA THR A 47 -3.13 13.71 30.71
C THR A 47 -4.56 14.16 30.99
N PRO A 48 -5.32 13.44 31.85
CA PRO A 48 -6.69 13.80 32.21
C PRO A 48 -6.85 15.24 32.70
N ASP A 49 -5.85 15.75 33.41
CA ASP A 49 -5.85 17.08 34.01
C ASP A 49 -5.41 18.20 33.04
N ARG A 50 -4.93 17.86 31.83
CA ARG A 50 -4.38 18.85 30.89
C ARG A 50 -5.43 19.86 30.43
N TRP A 51 -6.61 19.38 30.02
CA TRP A 51 -7.69 20.19 29.48
C TRP A 51 -8.87 20.22 30.43
N LYS A 52 -8.87 21.19 31.35
CA LYS A 52 -9.96 21.37 32.32
C LYS A 52 -11.30 21.50 31.59
N GLY A 53 -12.29 20.68 31.95
CA GLY A 53 -13.62 20.67 31.32
C GLY A 53 -13.72 19.78 30.07
N PHE A 54 -12.66 19.05 29.73
CA PHE A 54 -12.72 18.03 28.69
C PHE A 54 -13.44 16.77 29.15
N ASP A 55 -13.39 16.44 30.45
CA ASP A 55 -14.23 15.45 31.13
C ASP A 55 -14.43 14.14 30.34
N LYS A 56 -13.37 13.66 29.67
CA LYS A 56 -13.33 12.36 28.97
C LYS A 56 -12.82 11.26 29.91
N THR A 57 -13.10 10.01 29.57
CA THR A 57 -12.66 8.86 30.38
C THR A 57 -11.15 8.63 30.31
N GLU A 58 -10.60 7.93 31.31
CA GLU A 58 -9.20 7.46 31.30
C GLU A 58 -8.88 6.62 30.05
N GLU A 59 -9.83 5.82 29.59
CA GLU A 59 -9.71 5.02 28.36
C GLU A 59 -9.46 5.92 27.13
N VAL A 60 -10.20 7.02 26.99
CA VAL A 60 -9.97 7.99 25.92
C VAL A 60 -8.58 8.63 26.04
N PHE A 61 -8.16 9.03 27.24
CA PHE A 61 -6.82 9.59 27.44
C PHE A 61 -5.70 8.56 27.22
N SER A 62 -5.93 7.29 27.52
CA SER A 62 -5.03 6.19 27.17
C SER A 62 -4.88 6.09 25.65
N LEU A 63 -5.99 6.01 24.92
CA LEU A 63 -5.97 5.97 23.46
C LEU A 63 -5.24 7.17 22.86
N LEU A 64 -5.60 8.39 23.26
CA LEU A 64 -4.99 9.62 22.73
C LEU A 64 -3.48 9.68 22.99
N ARG A 65 -2.99 9.09 24.09
CA ARG A 65 -1.54 8.99 24.36
C ARG A 65 -0.82 8.04 23.39
N HIS A 66 -1.50 7.05 22.84
CA HIS A 66 -0.89 6.01 22.01
C HIS A 66 -1.19 6.11 20.52
N LEU A 67 -1.97 7.11 20.08
CA LEU A 67 -2.20 7.34 18.66
C LEU A 67 -0.98 7.99 17.98
N PRO A 68 -0.66 7.58 16.73
CA PRO A 68 0.18 8.38 15.86
C PRO A 68 -0.58 9.64 15.42
N TYR A 69 0.15 10.73 15.21
CA TYR A 69 -0.43 12.00 14.77
C TYR A 69 0.24 12.53 13.51
N VAL A 70 -0.54 13.16 12.64
CA VAL A 70 -0.01 13.92 11.51
C VAL A 70 0.26 15.35 11.99
N THR A 71 1.52 15.75 11.92
CA THR A 71 1.97 17.09 12.28
C THR A 71 2.00 17.98 11.05
N GLU A 72 1.36 19.13 11.15
CA GLU A 72 1.43 20.15 10.12
C GLU A 72 1.09 21.53 10.71
N LYS A 73 1.87 22.54 10.32
CA LYS A 73 1.79 23.88 10.92
C LYS A 73 0.55 24.69 10.52
N ASP A 74 -0.07 24.37 9.38
CA ASP A 74 -1.10 25.23 8.77
C ASP A 74 -2.49 24.55 8.60
N GLY A 75 -2.62 23.28 8.98
CA GLY A 75 -3.89 22.53 8.93
C GLY A 75 -4.45 22.33 7.50
N THR A 76 -3.56 22.32 6.52
CA THR A 76 -3.83 22.13 5.09
C THR A 76 -3.77 20.67 4.64
N MET A 77 -3.28 19.76 5.49
CA MET A 77 -3.12 18.33 5.26
C MET A 77 -4.36 17.59 5.75
N PHE A 78 -5.26 17.28 4.83
CA PHE A 78 -6.52 16.62 5.11
C PHE A 78 -6.30 15.13 5.11
N THR A 79 -6.32 14.51 6.29
CA THR A 79 -6.34 13.05 6.45
C THR A 79 -7.75 12.47 6.37
N ALA A 80 -8.78 13.30 6.27
CA ALA A 80 -10.19 12.96 6.03
C ALA A 80 -10.72 13.79 4.85
N PRO A 81 -11.84 13.42 4.20
CA PRO A 81 -12.49 14.32 3.26
C PRO A 81 -12.79 15.66 3.94
N GLU A 82 -12.39 16.79 3.34
CA GLU A 82 -12.71 18.14 3.81
C GLU A 82 -12.17 18.53 5.21
N GLY A 83 -11.24 17.75 5.80
CA GLY A 83 -10.60 18.16 7.04
C GLY A 83 -9.45 17.27 7.52
N PRO A 84 -8.60 17.79 8.43
CA PRO A 84 -7.55 17.01 9.08
C PRO A 84 -8.09 16.25 10.29
N PHE A 85 -7.51 15.08 10.57
CA PHE A 85 -7.65 14.46 11.88
C PHE A 85 -7.04 15.36 12.96
N ALA A 86 -7.66 15.35 14.13
CA ALA A 86 -7.23 16.15 15.27
C ALA A 86 -5.91 15.62 15.83
N ASN A 87 -4.92 16.50 15.90
CA ASN A 87 -3.64 16.21 16.54
C ASN A 87 -3.68 16.61 18.03
N TYR A 88 -4.20 15.71 18.88
CA TYR A 88 -4.29 15.92 20.32
C TYR A 88 -2.94 16.15 21.02
N SER A 89 -1.83 15.70 20.43
CA SER A 89 -0.50 15.95 20.98
C SER A 89 -0.10 17.43 20.87
N GLU A 90 -0.55 18.14 19.84
CA GLU A 90 -0.15 19.52 19.56
C GLU A 90 -1.14 20.58 20.05
N PHE A 91 -2.30 20.20 20.58
CA PHE A 91 -3.25 21.20 21.09
C PHE A 91 -2.63 22.05 22.20
N PRO A 92 -2.88 23.37 22.19
CA PRO A 92 -2.45 24.23 23.28
C PRO A 92 -3.16 23.83 24.58
N ASP A 93 -2.59 24.26 25.71
CA ASP A 93 -3.32 24.22 26.98
C ASP A 93 -4.49 25.21 26.89
N CYS A 94 -5.68 24.67 26.63
CA CYS A 94 -6.91 25.41 26.42
C CYS A 94 -8.04 24.88 27.31
N ASP A 95 -9.16 25.60 27.33
CA ASP A 95 -10.39 25.12 27.95
C ASP A 95 -10.87 23.86 27.20
N GLY A 96 -11.04 22.75 27.92
CA GLY A 96 -11.50 21.49 27.34
C GLY A 96 -12.89 21.59 26.71
N LYS A 97 -13.70 22.58 27.08
CA LYS A 97 -14.97 22.87 26.39
C LYS A 97 -14.75 23.40 24.97
N LEU A 98 -13.72 24.20 24.75
CA LEU A 98 -13.35 24.66 23.41
C LEU A 98 -12.81 23.49 22.59
N LEU A 99 -12.04 22.59 23.21
CA LEU A 99 -11.56 21.37 22.54
C LEU A 99 -12.74 20.52 22.05
N LYS A 100 -13.74 20.26 22.91
CA LYS A 100 -15.00 19.59 22.50
C LYS A 100 -15.67 20.30 21.33
N GLN A 101 -15.84 21.62 21.39
CA GLN A 101 -16.43 22.39 20.28
C GLN A 101 -15.64 22.25 18.97
N GLN A 102 -14.33 22.06 19.04
CA GLN A 102 -13.47 21.93 17.87
C GLN A 102 -13.42 20.52 17.29
N THR A 103 -13.77 19.48 18.03
CA THR A 103 -13.61 18.09 17.57
C THR A 103 -14.91 17.32 17.53
N GLU A 104 -15.94 17.75 18.27
CA GLU A 104 -17.22 17.07 18.44
C GLU A 104 -18.37 17.88 17.79
N LEU A 105 -19.61 17.64 18.22
CA LEU A 105 -20.78 18.35 17.71
C LEU A 105 -20.89 19.74 18.34
N GLU A 106 -21.16 20.77 17.52
CA GLU A 106 -21.33 22.16 17.95
C GLU A 106 -22.77 22.41 18.45
N PHE A 107 -22.92 23.43 19.29
CA PHE A 107 -24.18 23.89 19.91
C PHE A 107 -25.33 24.21 18.93
N ASP A 108 -25.04 24.42 17.64
CA ASP A 108 -26.03 24.85 16.65
C ASP A 108 -26.93 23.70 16.14
N TYR A 109 -26.60 22.45 16.47
CA TYR A 109 -27.38 21.25 16.09
C TYR A 109 -28.32 20.76 17.19
N GLY A 110 -28.36 21.43 18.35
CA GLY A 110 -29.16 21.04 19.52
C GLY A 110 -28.28 20.74 20.73
N ASP A 111 -28.87 20.69 21.92
CA ASP A 111 -28.17 20.28 23.15
C ASP A 111 -27.90 18.76 23.12
N TYR A 112 -27.04 18.30 22.21
CA TYR A 112 -26.53 16.94 22.17
C TYR A 112 -25.33 16.84 23.10
N GLU A 113 -25.44 16.01 24.15
CA GLU A 113 -24.32 15.72 25.05
C GLU A 113 -23.59 14.48 24.52
N ILE A 114 -22.31 14.66 24.14
CA ILE A 114 -21.45 13.56 23.71
C ILE A 114 -20.90 12.85 24.95
N PRO A 115 -21.17 11.54 25.15
CA PRO A 115 -20.70 10.81 26.30
C PRO A 115 -19.16 10.88 26.50
N PRO A 116 -18.67 10.84 27.75
CA PRO A 116 -17.23 10.94 28.06
C PRO A 116 -16.31 9.91 27.40
N HIS A 117 -16.84 8.74 27.01
CA HIS A 117 -16.09 7.67 26.34
C HIS A 117 -16.06 7.82 24.81
N ILE A 118 -16.68 8.89 24.27
CA ILE A 118 -16.70 9.19 22.85
C ILE A 118 -15.80 10.40 22.57
N ILE A 119 -14.97 10.32 21.53
CA ILE A 119 -13.99 11.34 21.16
C ILE A 119 -14.09 11.73 19.69
N GLY A 120 -13.98 13.02 19.40
CA GLY A 120 -13.94 13.53 18.04
C GLY A 120 -12.62 13.24 17.34
N LEU A 121 -12.63 12.76 16.09
CA LEU A 121 -11.39 12.47 15.35
C LEU A 121 -10.96 13.57 14.39
N VAL A 122 -11.84 14.50 14.02
CA VAL A 122 -11.59 15.48 12.94
C VAL A 122 -11.69 16.90 13.51
N MET A 123 -10.76 17.76 13.12
CA MET A 123 -10.84 19.19 13.46
C MET A 123 -12.02 19.83 12.75
N PHE A 124 -12.73 20.70 13.47
CA PHE A 124 -13.86 21.45 12.95
C PHE A 124 -13.45 22.19 11.67
N ARG A 125 -14.15 21.84 10.60
CA ARG A 125 -14.19 22.57 9.34
C ARG A 125 -15.65 22.70 8.94
N ARG A 126 -15.99 23.81 8.30
CA ARG A 126 -17.37 24.13 7.86
C ARG A 126 -18.02 23.02 7.05
N HIS A 127 -17.21 22.27 6.28
CA HIS A 127 -17.66 21.17 5.43
C HIS A 127 -16.97 19.85 5.77
N GLY A 128 -16.17 19.84 6.84
CA GLY A 128 -15.48 18.63 7.29
C GLY A 128 -16.46 17.67 7.97
N PRO A 129 -16.18 16.36 7.94
CA PRO A 129 -17.01 15.37 8.60
C PRO A 129 -16.94 15.52 10.12
N ARG A 130 -17.83 14.78 10.79
CA ARG A 130 -17.85 14.63 12.25
C ARG A 130 -17.72 13.15 12.57
N PHE A 131 -16.48 12.74 12.81
CA PHE A 131 -16.16 11.38 13.21
C PHE A 131 -16.06 11.32 14.73
N LEU A 132 -16.84 10.44 15.35
CA LEU A 132 -16.90 10.25 16.79
C LEU A 132 -16.54 8.79 17.10
N LEU A 133 -15.38 8.56 17.72
CA LEU A 133 -14.91 7.24 18.11
C LEU A 133 -15.39 6.92 19.52
N ASP A 134 -16.03 5.76 19.69
CA ASP A 134 -16.54 5.26 20.96
C ASP A 134 -15.61 4.17 21.52
N THR A 135 -14.92 4.47 22.62
CA THR A 135 -13.99 3.52 23.27
C THR A 135 -14.70 2.51 24.17
N LYS A 136 -16.03 2.61 24.35
CA LYS A 136 -16.81 1.64 25.11
C LYS A 136 -17.39 0.56 24.20
N LEU A 137 -17.74 0.93 22.96
CA LEU A 137 -18.29 0.02 21.96
C LEU A 137 -17.29 -0.45 20.89
N GLY A 138 -16.17 0.24 20.69
CA GLY A 138 -15.22 -0.11 19.63
C GLY A 138 -15.69 0.27 18.22
N VAL A 139 -16.51 1.32 18.11
CA VAL A 139 -17.08 1.81 16.85
C VAL A 139 -16.71 3.26 16.57
N VAL A 140 -16.86 3.66 15.30
CA VAL A 140 -16.81 5.07 14.89
C VAL A 140 -18.14 5.46 14.25
N TYR A 141 -18.73 6.54 14.76
CA TYR A 141 -19.87 7.20 14.14
C TYR A 141 -19.38 8.28 13.19
N TRP A 142 -19.96 8.33 11.99
CA TRP A 142 -19.92 9.50 11.13
C TRP A 142 -21.27 10.23 11.25
N PHE A 143 -21.32 11.28 12.06
CA PHE A 143 -22.53 12.10 12.21
C PHE A 143 -22.85 12.85 10.90
N ASP A 144 -24.13 12.88 10.52
CA ASP A 144 -24.60 13.39 9.21
C ASP A 144 -23.86 12.74 8.02
N CYS A 145 -23.57 11.43 8.12
CA CYS A 145 -22.91 10.68 7.06
C CYS A 145 -23.69 10.80 5.73
N PRO A 146 -23.03 11.18 4.62
CA PRO A 146 -23.68 11.21 3.32
C PRO A 146 -24.29 9.85 2.97
N GLY A 147 -25.55 9.82 2.55
CA GLY A 147 -26.25 8.58 2.18
C GLY A 147 -25.43 7.66 1.24
N PRO A 148 -24.77 8.16 0.18
CA PRO A 148 -23.92 7.33 -0.67
C PRO A 148 -22.77 6.63 0.08
N VAL A 149 -22.16 7.27 1.08
CA VAL A 149 -21.16 6.62 1.95
C VAL A 149 -21.82 5.55 2.79
N LYS A 150 -22.95 5.89 3.43
CA LYS A 150 -23.70 4.98 4.31
C LYS A 150 -24.08 3.66 3.60
N TYR A 151 -24.37 3.71 2.31
CA TYR A 151 -24.86 2.56 1.54
C TYR A 151 -23.85 1.96 0.55
N THR A 152 -22.57 2.37 0.59
CA THR A 152 -21.52 1.77 -0.26
C THR A 152 -20.23 1.51 0.51
N GLY A 153 -19.54 0.42 0.20
CA GLY A 153 -18.32 0.00 0.90
C GLY A 153 -18.58 -1.06 1.98
N PRO A 154 -17.72 -1.13 3.02
CA PRO A 154 -17.87 -2.05 4.14
C PRO A 154 -19.22 -1.93 4.85
N GLU A 155 -19.73 -3.06 5.31
CA GLU A 155 -21.01 -3.12 6.01
C GLU A 155 -20.92 -2.37 7.35
N GLN A 156 -21.99 -1.63 7.66
CA GLN A 156 -22.14 -0.96 8.96
C GLN A 156 -22.40 -1.96 10.08
N VAL A 157 -22.28 -1.52 11.33
CA VAL A 157 -22.72 -2.29 12.49
C VAL A 157 -24.24 -2.41 12.48
N GLY A 158 -24.73 -3.62 12.75
CA GLY A 158 -26.13 -3.93 12.95
C GLY A 158 -26.45 -4.34 14.40
N PRO A 159 -27.72 -4.48 14.76
CA PRO A 159 -28.92 -4.06 14.01
C PRO A 159 -29.02 -2.53 13.89
N ASP A 160 -30.12 -1.99 13.35
CA ASP A 160 -30.30 -0.53 13.25
C ASP A 160 -30.17 0.11 14.65
N VAL A 161 -29.66 1.35 14.71
CA VAL A 161 -29.45 2.07 15.97
C VAL A 161 -30.75 2.22 16.77
N TYR A 162 -31.91 2.33 16.12
CA TYR A 162 -33.19 2.36 16.83
C TYR A 162 -33.54 1.02 17.51
N ASP A 163 -32.94 -0.09 17.06
CA ASP A 163 -33.05 -1.39 17.73
C ASP A 163 -32.05 -1.52 18.91
N TRP A 164 -31.26 -0.48 19.19
CA TRP A 164 -30.28 -0.48 20.29
C TRP A 164 -30.88 0.01 21.63
N GLU A 165 -32.16 0.36 21.67
CA GLU A 165 -32.84 0.87 22.86
C GLU A 165 -32.77 -0.09 24.07
N ASP A 166 -32.73 -1.41 23.81
CA ASP A 166 -32.64 -2.45 24.83
C ASP A 166 -31.19 -2.81 25.23
N TYR A 167 -30.18 -2.23 24.57
CA TYR A 167 -28.78 -2.54 24.88
C TYR A 167 -28.32 -1.81 26.14
N ILE A 168 -27.61 -2.56 26.98
CA ILE A 168 -27.10 -2.10 28.27
C ILE A 168 -25.60 -2.37 28.28
N TYR A 169 -24.83 -1.38 28.70
CA TYR A 169 -23.41 -1.55 28.94
C TYR A 169 -23.14 -2.54 30.09
N GLU A 170 -21.90 -3.02 30.19
CA GLU A 170 -21.49 -3.94 31.28
C GLU A 170 -21.74 -3.38 32.70
N ASP A 171 -21.68 -2.05 32.85
CA ASP A 171 -21.94 -1.37 34.12
C ASP A 171 -23.44 -1.22 34.45
N GLY A 172 -24.32 -1.80 33.63
CA GLY A 172 -25.76 -1.76 33.81
C GLY A 172 -26.43 -0.46 33.35
N THR A 173 -25.67 0.46 32.73
CA THR A 173 -26.24 1.71 32.19
C THR A 173 -26.81 1.48 30.79
N PRO A 174 -27.99 2.04 30.45
CA PRO A 174 -28.52 1.97 29.10
C PRO A 174 -27.53 2.59 28.10
N LEU A 175 -27.37 1.94 26.94
CA LEU A 175 -26.55 2.44 25.85
C LEU A 175 -27.10 3.79 25.34
N ILE A 176 -28.41 3.85 25.17
CA ILE A 176 -29.15 5.04 24.77
C ILE A 176 -29.91 5.53 25.99
N THR A 177 -29.52 6.68 26.52
CA THR A 177 -30.12 7.25 27.73
C THR A 177 -31.29 8.19 27.43
N ASP A 178 -31.37 8.71 26.21
CA ASP A 178 -32.42 9.63 25.76
C ASP A 178 -32.60 9.59 24.24
N GLU A 179 -33.72 10.15 23.77
CA GLU A 179 -34.10 10.19 22.35
C GLU A 179 -33.09 10.96 21.49
N LYS A 180 -32.46 12.01 22.03
CA LYS A 180 -31.46 12.80 21.31
C LYS A 180 -30.24 11.95 20.99
N GLN A 181 -29.83 11.10 21.94
CA GLN A 181 -28.75 10.14 21.79
C GLN A 181 -29.03 9.04 20.77
N ALA A 182 -30.30 8.61 20.65
CA ALA A 182 -30.73 7.72 19.57
C ALA A 182 -30.67 8.44 18.21
N GLU A 183 -31.24 9.65 18.14
CA GLU A 183 -31.37 10.43 16.92
C GLU A 183 -30.02 10.69 16.24
N TRP A 184 -29.05 11.25 16.97
CA TRP A 184 -27.77 11.60 16.34
C TRP A 184 -26.98 10.35 15.92
N ARG A 185 -27.06 9.25 16.68
CA ARG A 185 -26.41 7.97 16.31
C ARG A 185 -27.06 7.36 15.08
N ALA A 186 -28.40 7.35 15.01
CA ALA A 186 -29.15 6.77 13.89
C ALA A 186 -29.04 7.61 12.60
N SER A 187 -28.90 8.93 12.74
CA SER A 187 -28.67 9.85 11.62
C SER A 187 -27.31 9.61 10.93
N GLY A 188 -26.34 9.08 11.67
CA GLY A 188 -24.99 8.82 11.18
C GLY A 188 -24.81 7.48 10.46
N GLY A 189 -23.59 7.25 10.00
CA GLY A 189 -23.11 5.91 9.66
C GLY A 189 -22.28 5.35 10.81
N VAL A 190 -22.31 4.03 11.02
CA VAL A 190 -21.59 3.39 12.13
C VAL A 190 -20.84 2.15 11.66
N TRP A 191 -19.55 2.07 12.00
CA TRP A 191 -18.68 0.95 11.66
C TRP A 191 -17.84 0.55 12.86
N THR A 192 -17.37 -0.70 12.90
CA THR A 192 -16.26 -1.07 13.78
C THR A 192 -15.07 -0.15 13.48
N ILE A 193 -14.20 0.12 14.44
CA ILE A 193 -13.03 0.97 14.21
C ILE A 193 -12.19 0.52 12.99
N PRO A 194 -11.85 -0.77 12.79
CA PRO A 194 -11.14 -1.22 11.60
C PRO A 194 -11.95 -1.01 10.30
N ASP A 195 -13.24 -1.34 10.29
CA ASP A 195 -14.08 -1.23 9.10
C ASP A 195 -14.33 0.24 8.73
N PHE A 196 -14.34 1.15 9.70
CA PHE A 196 -14.39 2.59 9.45
C PHE A 196 -13.19 3.05 8.60
N PHE A 197 -11.98 2.59 8.93
CA PHE A 197 -10.80 2.92 8.15
C PHE A 197 -10.81 2.23 6.78
N GLU A 198 -11.29 0.99 6.67
CA GLU A 198 -11.48 0.37 5.35
C GLU A 198 -12.54 1.08 4.50
N MET A 199 -13.58 1.64 5.13
CA MET A 199 -14.58 2.48 4.45
C MET A 199 -13.93 3.73 3.88
N LEU A 200 -13.06 4.41 4.65
CA LEU A 200 -12.31 5.55 4.13
C LEU A 200 -11.44 5.13 2.93
N LYS A 201 -10.66 4.06 3.05
CA LYS A 201 -9.80 3.55 1.97
C LYS A 201 -10.60 3.13 0.74
N PHE A 202 -11.75 2.49 0.92
CA PHE A 202 -12.65 2.11 -0.16
C PHE A 202 -13.04 3.33 -0.99
N HIS A 203 -13.42 4.43 -0.35
CA HIS A 203 -13.79 5.65 -1.05
C HIS A 203 -12.62 6.37 -1.72
N PHE A 204 -11.40 6.26 -1.22
CA PHE A 204 -10.21 6.69 -1.98
C PHE A 204 -9.99 5.82 -3.23
N ARG A 205 -10.12 4.50 -3.11
CA ARG A 205 -9.95 3.55 -4.24
C ARG A 205 -10.99 3.75 -5.33
N GLU A 206 -12.24 4.06 -4.95
CA GLU A 206 -13.33 4.37 -5.87
C GLU A 206 -13.29 5.81 -6.41
N LEU A 207 -12.32 6.61 -5.95
CA LEU A 207 -12.16 8.03 -6.28
C LEU A 207 -13.37 8.86 -5.87
N ASN A 208 -14.08 8.44 -4.83
CA ASN A 208 -15.10 9.24 -4.17
C ASN A 208 -14.47 10.23 -3.19
N PHE A 209 -13.29 9.89 -2.65
CA PHE A 209 -12.36 10.81 -2.02
C PHE A 209 -11.20 11.09 -2.97
N VAL A 210 -11.01 12.36 -3.31
CA VAL A 210 -10.04 12.80 -4.31
C VAL A 210 -9.06 13.76 -3.67
N PRO A 211 -7.77 13.40 -3.55
CA PRO A 211 -6.74 14.36 -3.18
C PRO A 211 -6.53 15.37 -4.32
N ILE A 212 -6.55 16.65 -3.99
CA ILE A 212 -6.33 17.78 -4.90
C ILE A 212 -5.12 18.58 -4.40
N GLY A 213 -4.03 18.55 -5.16
CA GLY A 213 -2.82 19.28 -4.81
C GLY A 213 -2.08 18.67 -3.61
N SER A 214 -1.38 19.51 -2.85
CA SER A 214 -0.40 19.10 -1.84
C SER A 214 -0.98 18.74 -0.46
N GLY A 215 -2.21 18.22 -0.39
CA GLY A 215 -2.76 17.75 0.89
C GLY A 215 -4.26 17.95 1.11
N ILE A 216 -5.00 18.56 0.19
CA ILE A 216 -6.45 18.72 0.35
C ILE A 216 -7.17 17.47 -0.18
N VAL A 217 -8.08 16.90 0.59
CA VAL A 217 -8.96 15.82 0.14
C VAL A 217 -10.38 16.35 -0.01
N THR A 218 -11.00 16.10 -1.15
CA THR A 218 -12.44 16.37 -1.34
C THR A 218 -13.25 15.11 -1.48
N ASP A 219 -14.51 15.19 -1.09
CA ASP A 219 -15.54 14.27 -1.54
C ASP A 219 -16.26 14.76 -2.82
N ILE A 220 -16.97 13.84 -3.48
CA ILE A 220 -17.74 14.12 -4.70
C ILE A 220 -19.20 14.52 -4.45
N TRP A 221 -19.67 14.50 -3.20
CA TRP A 221 -21.08 14.66 -2.84
C TRP A 221 -21.42 16.11 -2.49
N ILE A 222 -20.47 16.89 -2.00
CA ILE A 222 -20.65 18.32 -1.76
C ILE A 222 -20.63 19.08 -3.09
N ARG A 223 -21.67 19.89 -3.35
CA ARG A 223 -21.77 20.72 -4.55
C ARG A 223 -20.71 21.81 -4.55
N ARG A 224 -19.85 21.83 -5.59
CA ARG A 224 -18.72 22.77 -5.71
C ARG A 224 -18.93 23.82 -6.81
N PRO A 225 -18.20 24.95 -6.74
CA PRO A 225 -18.04 25.83 -7.89
C PRO A 225 -17.46 25.06 -9.08
N ALA A 226 -17.88 25.44 -10.29
CA ALA A 226 -17.59 24.69 -11.53
C ALA A 226 -16.09 24.40 -11.75
N GLU A 227 -15.20 25.32 -11.37
CA GLU A 227 -13.75 25.13 -11.51
C GLU A 227 -13.22 23.97 -10.65
N LYS A 228 -13.66 23.88 -9.39
CA LYS A 228 -13.26 22.79 -8.49
C LYS A 228 -13.87 21.45 -8.92
N GLN A 229 -15.12 21.49 -9.38
CA GLN A 229 -15.81 20.32 -9.92
C GLN A 229 -15.07 19.76 -11.14
N SER A 230 -14.66 20.62 -12.08
CA SER A 230 -13.90 20.20 -13.24
C SER A 230 -12.54 19.60 -12.88
N LYS A 231 -11.85 20.12 -11.84
CA LYS A 231 -10.61 19.50 -11.34
C LYS A 231 -10.84 18.08 -10.82
N VAL A 232 -11.88 17.86 -10.03
CA VAL A 232 -12.27 16.53 -9.52
C VAL A 232 -12.55 15.58 -10.68
N GLU A 233 -13.38 16.01 -11.64
CA GLU A 233 -13.74 15.19 -12.81
C GLU A 233 -12.51 14.85 -13.66
N ASN A 234 -11.61 15.81 -13.88
CA ASN A 234 -10.37 15.58 -14.62
C ASN A 234 -9.47 14.57 -13.89
N ILE A 235 -9.32 14.68 -12.57
CA ILE A 235 -8.55 13.72 -11.77
C ILE A 235 -9.20 12.33 -11.87
N GLN A 236 -10.51 12.22 -11.66
CA GLN A 236 -11.23 10.93 -11.77
C GLN A 236 -11.10 10.30 -13.16
N GLN A 237 -11.26 11.09 -14.22
CA GLN A 237 -11.10 10.61 -15.61
C GLN A 237 -9.67 10.11 -15.84
N THR A 238 -8.68 10.86 -15.35
CA THR A 238 -7.26 10.48 -15.46
C THR A 238 -6.99 9.14 -14.78
N TYR A 239 -7.39 8.99 -13.52
CA TYR A 239 -7.21 7.73 -12.79
C TYR A 239 -7.98 6.56 -13.42
N ARG A 240 -9.25 6.76 -13.81
CA ARG A 240 -10.05 5.71 -14.46
C ARG A 240 -9.45 5.29 -15.80
N ALA A 241 -8.87 6.21 -16.56
CA ALA A 241 -8.15 5.89 -17.79
C ALA A 241 -6.93 4.99 -17.49
N TYR A 242 -6.12 5.32 -16.48
CA TYR A 242 -4.98 4.50 -16.07
C TYR A 242 -5.38 3.09 -15.61
N VAL A 243 -6.43 2.95 -14.80
CA VAL A 243 -6.96 1.65 -14.36
C VAL A 243 -7.49 0.83 -15.54
N ASN A 244 -8.18 1.49 -16.48
CA ASN A 244 -8.71 0.81 -17.66
C ASN A 244 -7.61 0.37 -18.63
N ILE A 245 -6.53 1.15 -18.80
CA ILE A 245 -5.36 0.75 -19.58
C ILE A 245 -4.71 -0.52 -18.96
N GLY A 246 -4.62 -0.59 -17.63
CA GLY A 246 -4.14 -1.77 -16.92
C GLY A 246 -5.06 -3.01 -17.04
N LYS A 247 -6.37 -2.81 -17.21
CA LYS A 247 -7.36 -3.88 -17.40
C LYS A 247 -7.52 -4.34 -18.86
N SER A 248 -7.37 -3.43 -19.84
CA SER A 248 -7.47 -3.75 -21.27
C SER A 248 -6.22 -4.43 -21.84
N GLY A 249 -5.11 -4.48 -21.09
CA GLY A 249 -3.90 -5.23 -21.47
C GLY A 249 -4.12 -6.75 -21.55
N CYS A 250 -5.21 -7.28 -21.01
CA CYS A 250 -5.52 -8.71 -21.00
C CYS A 250 -7.01 -8.98 -21.25
N ARG A 251 -7.54 -8.67 -22.44
CA ARG A 251 -8.73 -9.30 -23.06
C ARG A 251 -9.09 -8.54 -24.34
N ASP A 252 -8.43 -8.86 -25.45
CA ASP A 252 -9.07 -8.88 -26.78
C ASP A 252 -8.14 -9.59 -27.78
N PRO A 253 -8.60 -10.64 -28.51
CA PRO A 253 -7.77 -11.36 -29.48
C PRO A 253 -7.65 -10.62 -30.83
N VAL A 254 -8.04 -9.35 -30.93
CA VAL A 254 -8.14 -8.63 -32.20
C VAL A 254 -7.52 -7.23 -32.10
N TYR A 255 -6.28 -7.10 -31.67
CA TYR A 255 -5.42 -5.97 -32.06
C TYR A 255 -3.94 -6.39 -32.02
N LEU A 256 -3.53 -7.08 -33.07
CA LEU A 256 -2.14 -7.44 -33.38
C LEU A 256 -1.33 -6.27 -33.97
N ALA A 257 -1.67 -5.02 -33.65
CA ALA A 257 -1.06 -3.86 -34.30
C ALA A 257 -1.02 -2.63 -33.40
N CYS A 258 -0.09 -2.62 -32.44
CA CYS A 258 0.64 -1.41 -32.01
C CYS A 258 1.95 -1.85 -31.35
N PHE A 259 2.79 -2.56 -32.10
CA PHE A 259 4.23 -2.47 -31.90
C PHE A 259 4.72 -1.28 -32.74
N PRO A 260 5.38 -0.27 -32.15
CA PRO A 260 6.35 0.46 -32.94
C PRO A 260 7.53 -0.49 -33.20
N SER A 261 7.91 -0.61 -34.46
CA SER A 261 9.18 -1.21 -34.90
C SER A 261 10.36 -0.62 -34.10
N PRO A 262 11.49 -1.36 -33.94
CA PRO A 262 12.53 -1.11 -32.94
C PRO A 262 13.51 0.01 -33.35
N SER A 263 13.00 1.20 -33.66
CA SER A 263 13.80 2.31 -34.21
C SER A 263 13.77 3.59 -33.37
N PHE A 264 13.29 3.56 -32.13
CA PHE A 264 13.35 4.70 -31.21
C PHE A 264 13.83 4.27 -29.82
N LEU A 265 15.12 3.92 -29.71
CA LEU A 265 15.85 3.90 -28.43
C LEU A 265 17.23 4.51 -28.69
N LYS A 266 17.35 5.82 -28.52
CA LYS A 266 18.65 6.46 -28.34
C LYS A 266 18.98 6.41 -26.84
N GLY A 267 19.69 5.35 -26.45
CA GLY A 267 20.05 5.03 -25.07
C GLY A 267 19.71 3.57 -24.77
N SER A 268 20.58 2.85 -24.05
CA SER A 268 20.25 1.49 -23.62
C SER A 268 19.10 1.58 -22.61
N PRO A 269 17.98 0.85 -22.78
CA PRO A 269 16.88 0.85 -21.81
C PRO A 269 17.36 0.44 -20.40
N LEU A 270 18.49 -0.28 -20.31
CA LEU A 270 19.10 -0.64 -19.03
C LEU A 270 19.65 0.56 -18.25
N SER A 271 20.25 1.56 -18.92
CA SER A 271 20.78 2.76 -18.23
C SER A 271 19.68 3.68 -17.71
N LEU A 272 18.51 3.59 -18.32
CA LEU A 272 17.30 4.28 -17.90
C LEU A 272 16.66 3.57 -16.69
N LEU A 273 16.55 2.24 -16.74
CA LEU A 273 15.94 1.42 -15.69
C LEU A 273 16.83 1.26 -14.45
N LEU A 274 18.15 1.32 -14.63
CA LEU A 274 19.15 1.15 -13.57
C LEU A 274 20.14 2.33 -13.60
N PRO A 275 19.67 3.55 -13.27
CA PRO A 275 20.51 4.74 -13.26
C PRO A 275 21.60 4.64 -12.19
N THR A 276 22.84 4.93 -12.56
CA THR A 276 24.01 4.88 -11.65
C THR A 276 24.30 6.22 -10.98
N ALA A 277 23.65 7.29 -11.41
CA ALA A 277 23.75 8.63 -10.86
C ALA A 277 22.35 9.21 -10.67
N THR A 278 22.20 10.08 -9.69
CA THR A 278 20.96 10.82 -9.45
C THR A 278 20.59 11.60 -10.73
N PRO A 279 19.31 11.55 -11.16
CA PRO A 279 18.86 12.33 -12.31
C PRO A 279 19.13 13.82 -12.10
N THR A 280 19.59 14.47 -13.17
CA THR A 280 19.81 15.92 -13.21
C THR A 280 18.71 16.56 -14.04
N GLY A 281 17.88 17.43 -13.46
CA GLY A 281 16.76 18.02 -14.18
C GLY A 281 15.74 18.74 -13.30
N GLU A 282 14.62 19.10 -13.92
CA GLU A 282 13.40 19.56 -13.25
C GLU A 282 12.82 18.42 -12.41
N GLU A 283 12.30 18.74 -11.22
CA GLU A 283 11.71 17.72 -10.35
C GLU A 283 10.55 17.00 -11.06
N ASP A 284 10.40 15.72 -10.74
CA ASP A 284 9.30 14.91 -11.26
C ASP A 284 7.95 15.57 -10.97
N MET A 285 7.03 15.48 -11.94
CA MET A 285 5.67 15.92 -11.72
C MET A 285 5.04 15.18 -10.53
N TRP A 286 4.20 15.87 -9.76
CA TRP A 286 3.60 15.33 -8.52
C TRP A 286 2.92 13.95 -8.70
N ASN A 287 2.41 13.64 -9.90
CA ASN A 287 1.78 12.36 -10.20
C ASN A 287 2.76 11.17 -10.27
N CYS A 288 4.07 11.43 -10.29
CA CYS A 288 5.08 10.39 -10.15
C CYS A 288 5.06 9.76 -8.76
N ALA A 289 4.79 10.54 -7.71
CA ALA A 289 4.63 10.02 -6.34
C ALA A 289 3.50 8.98 -6.20
N LEU A 290 2.49 9.06 -7.08
CA LEU A 290 1.33 8.17 -7.10
C LEU A 290 1.56 6.84 -7.82
N SER A 291 2.69 6.71 -8.53
CA SER A 291 2.99 5.51 -9.29
C SER A 291 3.51 4.41 -8.37
N ASN A 292 3.04 3.19 -8.55
CA ASN A 292 3.52 2.06 -7.76
C ASN A 292 4.79 1.47 -8.38
N TYR A 293 5.95 1.79 -7.79
CA TYR A 293 7.26 1.31 -8.27
C TYR A 293 7.64 -0.07 -7.70
N SER A 294 7.10 -0.42 -6.53
CA SER A 294 7.46 -1.65 -5.80
C SER A 294 7.33 -2.95 -6.60
N PRO A 295 6.33 -3.13 -7.50
CA PRO A 295 6.24 -4.32 -8.33
C PRO A 295 7.51 -4.54 -9.17
N PHE A 296 8.16 -3.50 -9.68
CA PHE A 296 9.36 -3.63 -10.52
C PHE A 296 10.59 -4.07 -9.72
N PHE A 297 10.64 -3.73 -8.43
CA PHE A 297 11.69 -4.10 -7.50
C PHE A 297 11.30 -5.32 -6.65
N ASN A 298 10.39 -6.17 -7.14
CA ASN A 298 10.15 -7.48 -6.56
C ASN A 298 9.97 -8.55 -7.67
N PRO A 299 10.99 -8.75 -8.52
CA PRO A 299 10.91 -9.71 -9.60
C PRO A 299 10.97 -11.16 -9.08
N PRO A 300 10.64 -12.17 -9.92
CA PRO A 300 10.85 -13.58 -9.59
C PRO A 300 12.32 -13.83 -9.23
N LYS A 301 12.57 -14.46 -8.09
CA LYS A 301 13.92 -14.80 -7.59
C LYS A 301 14.16 -16.32 -7.71
N PRO A 302 15.36 -16.76 -8.10
CA PRO A 302 15.70 -18.18 -8.10
C PRO A 302 15.78 -18.68 -6.66
N THR A 303 15.54 -19.97 -6.44
CA THR A 303 15.55 -20.58 -5.09
C THR A 303 16.34 -21.90 -5.08
N GLY A 304 16.70 -22.35 -3.88
CA GLY A 304 17.38 -23.63 -3.67
C GLY A 304 18.70 -23.77 -4.45
N THR A 305 18.93 -24.96 -5.02
CA THR A 305 20.18 -25.29 -5.72
C THR A 305 20.45 -24.41 -6.94
N LEU A 306 19.42 -23.85 -7.58
CA LEU A 306 19.59 -22.89 -8.67
C LEU A 306 20.15 -21.55 -8.17
N LEU A 307 19.65 -21.07 -7.03
CA LEU A 307 20.15 -19.84 -6.41
C LEU A 307 21.63 -20.01 -6.03
N ASP A 308 21.99 -21.14 -5.43
CA ASP A 308 23.38 -21.45 -5.06
C ASP A 308 24.31 -21.47 -6.28
N ALA A 309 23.86 -22.10 -7.38
CA ALA A 309 24.62 -22.15 -8.63
C ALA A 309 24.79 -20.77 -9.27
N LEU A 310 23.74 -19.94 -9.30
CA LEU A 310 23.81 -18.57 -9.83
C LEU A 310 24.73 -17.69 -8.98
N ASN A 311 24.71 -17.87 -7.65
CA ASN A 311 25.60 -17.14 -6.75
C ASN A 311 27.07 -17.52 -6.98
N SER A 312 27.37 -18.81 -7.04
CA SER A 312 28.72 -19.32 -7.31
C SER A 312 29.25 -18.83 -8.68
N TYR A 313 28.39 -18.81 -9.69
CA TYR A 313 28.76 -18.26 -10.99
C TYR A 313 29.00 -16.75 -10.94
N GLY A 314 28.17 -16.00 -10.21
CA GLY A 314 28.37 -14.57 -9.98
C GLY A 314 29.69 -14.24 -9.27
N ASP A 315 30.04 -14.99 -8.22
CA ASP A 315 31.33 -14.86 -7.52
C ASP A 315 32.50 -15.09 -8.49
N LYS A 316 32.40 -16.09 -9.37
CA LYS A 316 33.41 -16.36 -10.41
C LYS A 316 33.53 -15.23 -11.43
N LEU A 317 32.41 -14.61 -11.84
CA LEU A 317 32.43 -13.47 -12.75
C LEU A 317 33.13 -12.24 -12.15
N LEU A 318 33.12 -12.12 -10.83
CA LEU A 318 33.69 -11.00 -10.07
C LEU A 318 35.01 -11.33 -9.37
N GLU A 319 35.55 -12.53 -9.54
CA GLU A 319 36.75 -13.01 -8.83
C GLU A 319 37.97 -12.09 -9.02
N THR A 320 38.08 -11.46 -10.19
CA THR A 320 39.19 -10.56 -10.57
C THR A 320 38.95 -9.10 -10.22
N CYS A 321 37.77 -8.75 -9.72
CA CYS A 321 37.45 -7.38 -9.34
C CYS A 321 38.11 -7.02 -8.01
N THR A 322 38.96 -5.98 -8.04
CA THR A 322 39.69 -5.45 -6.88
C THR A 322 39.20 -4.07 -6.45
N GLU A 323 38.23 -3.52 -7.18
CA GLU A 323 37.64 -2.21 -6.89
C GLU A 323 36.71 -2.26 -5.67
N PHE A 324 36.56 -1.13 -4.99
CA PHE A 324 35.67 -0.99 -3.84
C PHE A 324 34.18 -1.17 -4.19
N ARG A 325 33.81 -0.92 -5.45
CA ARG A 325 32.46 -1.16 -6.00
C ARG A 325 32.61 -1.82 -7.37
N CYS A 326 32.36 -3.12 -7.44
CA CYS A 326 32.49 -3.84 -8.70
C CYS A 326 31.35 -3.49 -9.67
N PRO A 327 31.63 -3.20 -10.96
CA PRO A 327 30.59 -3.03 -11.94
C PRO A 327 29.82 -4.34 -12.15
N TYR A 328 28.53 -4.22 -12.45
CA TYR A 328 27.71 -5.38 -12.77
C TYR A 328 28.26 -6.09 -14.02
N PRO A 329 28.49 -7.42 -13.99
CA PRO A 329 29.00 -8.13 -15.15
C PRO A 329 28.07 -8.01 -16.37
N ASP A 330 28.65 -7.81 -17.55
CA ASP A 330 27.88 -7.70 -18.81
C ASP A 330 26.93 -8.88 -19.04
N ALA A 331 25.76 -8.61 -19.63
CA ALA A 331 24.73 -9.62 -19.91
C ALA A 331 25.26 -10.83 -20.69
N THR A 332 26.22 -10.62 -21.61
CA THR A 332 26.84 -11.72 -22.38
C THR A 332 27.62 -12.70 -21.49
N LYS A 333 28.24 -12.22 -20.40
CA LYS A 333 28.93 -13.08 -19.43
C LYS A 333 27.95 -13.90 -18.60
N TRP A 334 26.82 -13.30 -18.23
CA TRP A 334 25.74 -13.99 -17.54
C TRP A 334 25.06 -15.06 -18.40
N CYS A 335 24.89 -14.82 -19.70
CA CYS A 335 24.35 -15.83 -20.61
C CYS A 335 25.23 -17.10 -20.72
N GLY A 336 26.51 -17.02 -20.33
CA GLY A 336 27.41 -18.18 -20.25
C GLY A 336 27.07 -19.18 -19.14
N PHE A 337 26.15 -18.83 -18.22
CA PHE A 337 25.75 -19.68 -17.09
C PHE A 337 25.31 -21.09 -17.52
N THR A 338 24.51 -21.18 -18.59
CA THR A 338 23.96 -22.45 -19.11
C THR A 338 25.05 -23.40 -19.64
N THR A 339 26.23 -22.87 -19.96
CA THR A 339 27.38 -23.67 -20.42
C THR A 339 28.32 -24.03 -19.25
N ALA A 340 28.29 -23.25 -18.17
CA ALA A 340 29.21 -23.39 -17.03
C ALA A 340 28.63 -24.25 -15.89
N VAL A 341 27.31 -24.38 -15.79
CA VAL A 341 26.63 -25.08 -14.70
C VAL A 341 26.48 -26.58 -14.97
N GLU A 342 26.36 -27.36 -13.89
CA GLU A 342 26.02 -28.79 -13.97
C GLU A 342 24.68 -29.01 -14.69
N THR A 343 24.60 -30.07 -15.50
CA THR A 343 23.41 -30.41 -16.28
C THR A 343 22.17 -30.64 -15.42
N ALA A 344 22.34 -31.03 -14.15
CA ALA A 344 21.25 -31.21 -13.18
C ALA A 344 20.53 -29.89 -12.83
N VAL A 345 21.18 -28.74 -12.97
CA VAL A 345 20.61 -27.41 -12.64
C VAL A 345 19.87 -26.80 -13.83
N LEU A 346 20.14 -27.26 -15.06
CA LEU A 346 19.56 -26.70 -16.29
C LEU A 346 18.02 -26.72 -16.36
N PRO A 347 17.31 -27.76 -15.88
CA PRO A 347 15.84 -27.73 -15.85
C PRO A 347 15.29 -26.63 -14.95
N ALA A 348 15.88 -26.45 -13.75
CA ALA A 348 15.49 -25.40 -12.83
C ALA A 348 15.79 -24.02 -13.40
N TYR A 349 16.96 -23.84 -14.03
CA TYR A 349 17.30 -22.59 -14.72
C TYR A 349 16.32 -22.27 -15.85
N THR A 350 16.00 -23.25 -16.71
CA THR A 350 15.05 -23.07 -17.81
C THR A 350 13.68 -22.62 -17.30
N SER A 351 13.20 -23.24 -16.21
CA SER A 351 11.94 -22.84 -15.59
C SER A 351 12.00 -21.43 -15.01
N TYR A 352 13.08 -21.07 -14.32
CA TYR A 352 13.27 -19.74 -13.76
C TYR A 352 13.38 -18.66 -14.85
N ALA A 353 14.22 -18.89 -15.87
CA ALA A 353 14.47 -17.93 -16.93
C ALA A 353 13.23 -17.70 -17.82
N SER A 354 12.41 -18.75 -18.01
CA SER A 354 11.08 -18.62 -18.63
C SER A 354 10.14 -17.75 -17.79
N SER A 355 10.06 -17.98 -16.47
CA SER A 355 9.28 -17.13 -15.55
C SER A 355 9.77 -15.68 -15.53
N ALA A 356 11.09 -15.47 -15.52
CA ALA A 356 11.71 -14.15 -15.61
C ALA A 356 11.36 -13.45 -16.94
N SER A 357 11.40 -14.19 -18.06
CA SER A 357 11.03 -13.66 -19.38
C SER A 357 9.57 -13.26 -19.46
N LEU A 358 8.66 -14.09 -18.97
CA LEU A 358 7.24 -13.79 -18.96
C LEU A 358 6.93 -12.59 -18.05
N TRP A 359 7.56 -12.56 -16.87
CA TRP A 359 7.42 -11.45 -15.95
C TRP A 359 7.94 -10.16 -16.58
N TRP A 360 9.13 -10.16 -17.17
CA TRP A 360 9.69 -8.95 -17.80
C TRP A 360 8.85 -8.47 -18.98
N ALA A 361 8.34 -9.38 -19.81
CA ALA A 361 7.43 -9.04 -20.90
C ALA A 361 6.17 -8.31 -20.38
N ASN A 362 5.64 -8.71 -19.22
CA ASN A 362 4.46 -8.10 -18.63
C ASN A 362 4.72 -6.76 -17.91
N HIS A 363 5.97 -6.45 -17.55
CA HIS A 363 6.29 -5.28 -16.71
C HIS A 363 7.16 -4.23 -17.44
N SER A 364 7.91 -4.62 -18.48
CA SER A 364 8.92 -3.76 -19.13
C SER A 364 8.37 -2.46 -19.70
N ALA A 365 7.19 -2.47 -20.34
CA ALA A 365 6.62 -1.27 -20.94
C ALA A 365 6.31 -0.19 -19.90
N LEU A 366 5.68 -0.58 -18.79
CA LEU A 366 5.35 0.34 -17.70
C LEU A 366 6.60 0.75 -16.91
N ALA A 367 7.56 -0.16 -16.74
CA ALA A 367 8.84 0.13 -16.11
C ALA A 367 9.61 1.22 -16.87
N ILE A 368 9.73 1.09 -18.21
CA ILE A 368 10.41 2.06 -19.06
C ILE A 368 9.68 3.41 -19.03
N ASP A 369 8.36 3.39 -19.20
CA ASP A 369 7.54 4.60 -19.19
C ASP A 369 7.64 5.38 -17.86
N LEU A 370 7.63 4.68 -16.72
CA LEU A 370 7.82 5.31 -15.42
C LEU A 370 9.26 5.81 -15.21
N ALA A 371 10.27 5.05 -15.65
CA ALA A 371 11.65 5.50 -15.57
C ALA A 371 11.94 6.75 -16.42
N GLU A 372 11.26 6.89 -17.57
CA GLU A 372 11.39 8.08 -18.43
C GLU A 372 10.62 9.29 -17.91
N ARG A 373 9.37 9.09 -17.45
CA ARG A 373 8.50 10.20 -17.03
C ARG A 373 8.76 10.67 -15.60
N CYS A 374 9.27 9.76 -14.77
CA CYS A 374 9.47 9.96 -13.34
C CYS A 374 10.88 9.55 -12.91
N PRO A 375 11.93 10.14 -13.51
CA PRO A 375 13.30 9.72 -13.28
C PRO A 375 13.72 9.86 -11.81
N HIS A 376 13.29 10.90 -11.08
CA HIS A 376 13.67 11.10 -9.67
C HIS A 376 13.01 10.07 -8.74
N TYR A 377 11.72 9.79 -8.89
CA TYR A 377 11.01 8.77 -8.10
C TYR A 377 11.44 7.35 -8.49
N TRP A 378 11.69 7.08 -9.77
CA TRP A 378 12.24 5.81 -10.22
C TRP A 378 13.65 5.57 -9.63
N TYR A 379 14.52 6.59 -9.68
CA TYR A 379 15.84 6.55 -9.05
C TYR A 379 15.73 6.27 -7.55
N LYS A 380 14.86 7.01 -6.85
CA LYS A 380 14.63 6.82 -5.41
C LYS A 380 14.16 5.40 -5.09
N ALA A 381 13.17 4.88 -5.80
CA ALA A 381 12.68 3.51 -5.61
C ALA A 381 13.78 2.46 -5.87
N ALA A 382 14.61 2.68 -6.89
CA ALA A 382 15.75 1.80 -7.19
C ALA A 382 16.84 1.87 -6.10
N THR A 383 17.08 3.03 -5.49
CA THR A 383 18.11 3.20 -4.44
C THR A 383 17.64 2.77 -3.06
N ASP A 384 16.37 3.01 -2.70
CA ASP A 384 15.77 2.59 -1.42
C ASP A 384 15.77 1.06 -1.31
N HIS A 385 15.72 0.37 -2.46
CA HIS A 385 15.78 -1.08 -2.59
C HIS A 385 16.98 -1.54 -3.43
N ALA A 386 18.20 -1.07 -3.12
CA ALA A 386 19.39 -1.35 -3.93
C ALA A 386 19.68 -2.85 -4.18
N ILE A 387 19.35 -3.74 -3.23
CA ILE A 387 19.43 -5.20 -3.42
C ILE A 387 18.42 -5.67 -4.47
N ASP A 388 17.22 -5.10 -4.48
CA ASP A 388 16.17 -5.50 -5.40
C ASP A 388 16.36 -4.92 -6.81
N ALA A 389 17.00 -3.76 -6.95
CA ALA A 389 17.46 -3.25 -8.24
C ALA A 389 18.50 -4.20 -8.89
N ILE A 390 19.38 -4.81 -8.08
CA ILE A 390 20.29 -5.86 -8.54
C ILE A 390 19.52 -7.08 -9.03
N TRP A 391 18.46 -7.48 -8.32
CA TRP A 391 17.59 -8.58 -8.77
C TRP A 391 16.84 -8.24 -10.05
N LEU A 392 16.35 -7.01 -10.22
CA LEU A 392 15.73 -6.56 -11.46
C LEU A 392 16.70 -6.68 -12.64
N ASN A 393 17.95 -6.22 -12.48
CA ASN A 393 18.99 -6.39 -13.50
C ASN A 393 19.19 -7.87 -13.87
N GLN A 394 19.31 -8.73 -12.85
CA GLN A 394 19.48 -10.16 -13.05
C GLN A 394 18.28 -10.77 -13.78
N THR A 395 17.05 -10.41 -13.43
CA THR A 395 15.83 -10.88 -14.10
C THR A 395 15.81 -10.48 -15.57
N ILE A 396 16.13 -9.22 -15.90
CA ILE A 396 16.20 -8.72 -17.28
C ILE A 396 17.22 -9.53 -18.08
N ILE A 397 18.43 -9.72 -17.53
CA ILE A 397 19.49 -10.47 -18.20
C ILE A 397 19.08 -11.94 -18.44
N ASN A 398 18.52 -12.61 -17.44
CA ASN A 398 18.10 -14.01 -17.60
C ASN A 398 16.95 -14.16 -18.60
N ALA A 399 16.01 -13.21 -18.62
CA ALA A 399 14.97 -13.13 -19.63
C ALA A 399 15.56 -13.00 -21.05
N GLU A 400 16.54 -12.10 -21.23
CA GLU A 400 17.21 -11.90 -22.52
C GLU A 400 18.04 -13.11 -22.95
N CYS A 401 18.78 -13.72 -22.03
CA CYS A 401 19.57 -14.92 -22.30
C CYS A 401 18.69 -16.11 -22.70
N PHE A 402 17.48 -16.21 -22.15
CA PHE A 402 16.49 -17.23 -22.51
C PHE A 402 15.82 -16.95 -23.85
N ALA A 403 15.50 -15.69 -24.16
CA ALA A 403 14.84 -15.29 -25.40
C ALA A 403 15.77 -15.37 -26.63
N LYS A 404 17.09 -15.38 -26.44
CA LYS A 404 18.05 -15.59 -27.53
C LYS A 404 17.94 -17.04 -28.02
N PRO A 405 17.53 -17.29 -29.28
CA PRO A 405 17.63 -18.62 -29.83
C PRO A 405 19.09 -19.02 -29.80
N SER A 406 19.37 -20.23 -29.33
CA SER A 406 20.66 -20.88 -29.51
C SER A 406 21.02 -20.72 -30.98
N VAL A 407 22.03 -19.90 -31.31
CA VAL A 407 22.54 -19.80 -32.67
C VAL A 407 23.24 -21.13 -32.94
N VAL A 408 22.44 -22.12 -33.31
CA VAL A 408 22.91 -23.27 -34.05
C VAL A 408 22.92 -22.79 -35.49
N GLU A 409 24.12 -22.58 -36.03
CA GLU A 409 24.31 -22.31 -37.45
C GLU A 409 23.47 -23.28 -38.29
N PRO A 410 22.75 -22.79 -39.33
CA PRO A 410 21.93 -23.65 -40.16
C PRO A 410 22.85 -24.48 -41.06
N SER A 411 22.97 -25.77 -40.78
CA SER A 411 23.35 -26.72 -41.82
C SER A 411 22.09 -27.21 -42.53
N PRO A 412 22.09 -27.25 -43.88
CA PRO A 412 20.87 -27.38 -44.68
C PRO A 412 20.53 -28.85 -44.89
N THR A 413 19.28 -29.26 -44.62
CA THR A 413 18.43 -30.09 -45.51
C THR A 413 17.22 -30.67 -44.78
N GLY A 414 16.06 -30.66 -45.45
CA GLY A 414 15.07 -31.73 -45.30
C GLY A 414 13.76 -31.43 -44.57
N SER A 415 12.90 -30.63 -45.21
CA SER A 415 11.43 -30.77 -45.31
C SER A 415 10.73 -31.94 -44.58
N SER A 416 9.77 -31.65 -43.68
CA SER A 416 8.30 -31.75 -43.90
C SER A 416 7.47 -31.79 -42.59
N PRO A 417 6.19 -31.37 -42.60
CA PRO A 417 5.42 -31.03 -41.39
C PRO A 417 4.30 -32.03 -41.05
N VAL A 418 4.12 -32.39 -39.76
CA VAL A 418 2.96 -33.11 -39.20
C VAL A 418 3.03 -32.92 -37.66
N ARG A 419 2.01 -32.69 -36.83
CA ARG A 419 0.58 -32.34 -36.89
C ARG A 419 0.17 -32.18 -35.41
N SER A 420 -0.66 -31.21 -35.09
CA SER A 420 -1.23 -31.02 -33.75
C SER A 420 -2.07 -32.22 -33.32
N SER A 421 -1.88 -32.71 -32.10
CA SER A 421 -2.83 -33.60 -31.43
C SER A 421 -3.11 -33.12 -30.01
N THR A 422 -4.34 -32.68 -29.87
CA THR A 422 -5.12 -32.41 -28.66
C THR A 422 -5.21 -33.65 -27.78
N LEU A 423 -5.11 -33.49 -26.45
CA LEU A 423 -5.58 -34.49 -25.49
C LEU A 423 -6.47 -33.82 -24.43
N VAL A 424 -7.72 -34.31 -24.36
CA VAL A 424 -8.77 -34.03 -23.38
C VAL A 424 -8.66 -35.08 -22.25
N PRO A 425 -9.08 -34.78 -21.00
CA PRO A 425 -8.72 -35.55 -19.81
C PRO A 425 -9.74 -36.65 -19.44
N SER A 426 -9.26 -37.72 -18.80
CA SER A 426 -10.11 -38.75 -18.18
C SER A 426 -9.66 -39.11 -16.75
N ARG A 427 -10.48 -38.63 -15.82
CA ARG A 427 -10.91 -39.08 -14.49
C ARG A 427 -10.44 -40.44 -13.90
N THR A 428 -10.03 -40.33 -12.62
CA THR A 428 -10.34 -41.15 -11.42
C THR A 428 -10.00 -42.63 -11.33
N GLY A 429 -9.20 -42.95 -10.30
CA GLY A 429 -9.14 -44.25 -9.61
C GLY A 429 -8.50 -44.07 -8.22
N THR A 430 -9.33 -44.15 -7.18
CA THR A 430 -8.97 -44.00 -5.75
C THR A 430 -8.32 -45.27 -5.21
N ALA A 431 -7.27 -45.14 -4.40
CA ALA A 431 -6.96 -46.12 -3.35
C ALA A 431 -6.17 -45.47 -2.19
N SER A 432 -6.68 -45.74 -1.00
CA SER A 432 -6.28 -45.23 0.31
C SER A 432 -5.01 -45.91 0.85
N SER A 433 -4.16 -45.16 1.56
CA SER A 433 -3.60 -45.60 2.86
C SER A 433 -2.84 -44.47 3.56
N LEU A 434 -3.19 -44.25 4.83
CA LEU A 434 -2.41 -43.52 5.82
C LEU A 434 -1.51 -44.53 6.56
N PRO A 435 -0.40 -44.08 7.18
CA PRO A 435 -0.46 -44.02 8.65
C PRO A 435 0.28 -42.83 9.31
N SER A 436 -0.34 -42.42 10.42
CA SER A 436 0.10 -41.92 11.73
C SER A 436 1.43 -41.18 11.98
N SER A 437 1.27 -40.18 12.85
CA SER A 437 2.17 -39.22 13.48
C SER A 437 3.33 -39.78 14.32
N THR A 438 4.38 -38.96 14.45
CA THR A 438 5.00 -38.62 15.74
C THR A 438 5.75 -37.29 15.60
N GLY A 439 5.64 -36.42 16.61
CA GLY A 439 6.09 -35.03 16.56
C GLY A 439 7.39 -34.72 17.30
N VAL A 440 7.73 -33.43 17.25
CA VAL A 440 8.28 -32.53 18.29
C VAL A 440 9.40 -31.63 17.73
N SER A 441 9.07 -30.33 17.71
CA SER A 441 9.86 -29.12 17.95
C SER A 441 11.32 -28.99 17.46
N SER A 442 11.58 -27.92 16.71
CA SER A 442 12.40 -26.78 17.21
C SER A 442 12.47 -25.66 16.17
N ALA A 443 12.57 -24.44 16.69
CA ALA A 443 12.65 -23.19 15.96
C ALA A 443 13.84 -23.12 14.99
N SER A 444 13.67 -22.41 13.89
CA SER A 444 14.78 -21.68 13.26
C SER A 444 14.27 -20.47 12.50
N SER A 445 14.67 -19.32 13.03
CA SER A 445 14.80 -18.05 12.36
C SER A 445 15.40 -18.20 10.96
N THR A 446 14.65 -17.88 9.91
CA THR A 446 15.22 -17.62 8.59
C THR A 446 15.66 -16.15 8.52
N VAL A 447 16.90 -15.93 8.93
CA VAL A 447 17.72 -14.82 8.46
C VAL A 447 17.80 -14.93 6.93
N LEU A 448 17.26 -13.96 6.19
CA LEU A 448 17.54 -13.83 4.76
C LEU A 448 19.03 -13.48 4.60
N SER A 449 19.87 -14.47 4.31
CA SER A 449 21.27 -14.23 3.95
C SER A 449 21.35 -13.78 2.49
N SER A 450 21.59 -12.48 2.26
CA SER A 450 21.89 -11.96 0.92
C SER A 450 23.25 -12.50 0.41
N PRO A 451 23.38 -12.88 -0.88
CA PRO A 451 24.61 -13.45 -1.46
C PRO A 451 25.86 -12.55 -1.41
N SER A 452 27.04 -13.17 -1.25
CA SER A 452 28.37 -12.51 -1.17
C SER A 452 28.70 -11.58 -2.33
N TRP A 453 28.38 -11.97 -3.57
CA TRP A 453 28.64 -11.16 -4.76
C TRP A 453 27.75 -9.90 -4.83
N ILE A 454 26.53 -9.97 -4.29
CA ILE A 454 25.62 -8.81 -4.17
C ILE A 454 26.19 -7.79 -3.19
N TRP A 455 26.77 -8.24 -2.07
CA TRP A 455 27.46 -7.35 -1.12
C TRP A 455 28.67 -6.63 -1.73
N ARG A 456 29.41 -7.28 -2.65
CA ARG A 456 30.52 -6.66 -3.39
C ARG A 456 30.07 -5.53 -4.33
N MET A 457 28.77 -5.40 -4.60
CA MET A 457 28.20 -4.32 -5.40
C MET A 457 27.61 -3.16 -4.55
N LEU A 458 27.36 -3.35 -3.24
CA LEU A 458 26.50 -2.45 -2.44
C LEU A 458 27.18 -1.57 -1.37
N LEU A 459 28.46 -1.77 -1.07
CA LEU A 459 29.20 -0.91 -0.13
C LEU A 459 29.67 0.36 -0.90
N PRO A 460 29.20 1.60 -0.66
CA PRO A 460 28.58 2.17 0.55
C PRO A 460 27.26 2.96 0.30
N ILE A 461 26.24 2.77 1.14
CA ILE A 461 25.16 3.77 1.36
C ILE A 461 25.11 4.21 2.84
N TRP A 462 25.87 3.57 3.74
CA TRP A 462 25.76 3.73 5.20
C TRP A 462 26.86 4.58 5.88
N LEU A 463 27.53 5.48 5.15
CA LEU A 463 28.52 6.41 5.75
C LEU A 463 28.53 7.78 5.05
N VAL A 464 27.36 8.40 4.91
CA VAL A 464 27.22 9.87 4.88
C VAL A 464 25.85 10.18 5.46
N TRP A 465 25.76 10.34 6.79
CA TRP A 465 24.92 11.29 7.56
C TRP A 465 25.31 11.14 9.04
#